data_AF-A0A9X3J3U0-F1
#
_entry.id   AF-A0A9X3J3U0-F1
#
_cell.length_a   1.000
_cell.length_b   1.000
_cell.length_c   1.000
_cell.angle_alpha   90.00
_cell.angle_beta   90.00
_cell.angle_gamma   90.00
#
_symmetry.space_group_name_H-M   'P 1'
#
loop_
_entity.id
_entity.type
_entity.pdbx_description
1 polymer ?
#
loop_
_entity_poly.entity_id
_entity_poly.type
_entity_poly.pdbx_seq_one_letter_code
_entity_poly.pdbx_strand_id
1 'polypeptide(L)'
;MTSEREGADTTHFTVIDDDGNAVSVSSTIERLWSTGLMVPGFGFMLNNQPTSFNDAPRASSAPYDPGANDVAPGKRPRASISPMMLFLDGELVAAYGSPGRTGIIGALPQVTLNLIDHRRSLQSSIAAPRIALSSASSLADTEIEAGFGGSVRAALERLGYAFVDVRDIGAVQAVVTYPLSGIRWRRRPAADRRGRRPAVSARRRGIGDPAMPGARDLEVHLRARRRPWPRRRAGAGAAPRRGHHRVRSAPDLRDRRRASTSRSRA
;
A
#
# COMPACT_ATOMS: atom_id res chain seq x y z
N MET A 1 7.04 16.13 -26.85
CA MET A 1 7.98 15.31 -26.06
C MET A 1 7.17 14.29 -25.29
N THR A 2 7.20 13.03 -25.70
CA THR A 2 6.67 11.93 -24.90
C THR A 2 7.51 11.86 -23.63
N SER A 3 6.92 12.26 -22.50
CA SER A 3 7.50 12.07 -21.18
C SER A 3 7.63 10.55 -20.96
N GLU A 4 8.75 9.96 -21.37
CA GLU A 4 9.18 8.70 -20.79
C GLU A 4 9.33 8.96 -19.29
N ARG A 5 8.32 8.54 -18.52
CA ARG A 5 8.43 8.53 -17.06
C ARG A 5 9.64 7.67 -16.72
N GLU A 6 10.59 8.31 -16.05
CA GLU A 6 11.76 7.70 -15.42
C GLU A 6 11.36 6.41 -14.68
N GLY A 7 12.23 5.40 -14.72
CA GLY A 7 11.94 4.05 -14.23
C GLY A 7 11.54 3.97 -12.75
N ALA A 8 11.20 2.78 -12.26
CA ALA A 8 10.82 2.59 -10.85
C ALA A 8 11.96 2.97 -9.89
N ASP A 9 11.78 4.08 -9.18
CA ASP A 9 12.75 4.66 -8.23
C ASP A 9 12.86 3.90 -6.89
N THR A 10 11.83 3.11 -6.61
CA THR A 10 11.64 2.31 -5.40
C THR A 10 11.72 0.84 -5.79
N THR A 11 12.08 -0.04 -4.85
CA THR A 11 11.98 -1.49 -5.05
C THR A 11 11.16 -2.13 -3.92
N HIS A 12 10.51 -3.24 -4.23
CA HIS A 12 9.86 -4.10 -3.25
C HIS A 12 10.34 -5.54 -3.40
N PHE A 13 10.53 -6.23 -2.29
CA PHE A 13 10.75 -7.66 -2.27
C PHE A 13 10.08 -8.28 -1.04
N THR A 14 9.80 -9.57 -1.16
CA THR A 14 9.17 -10.36 -0.11
C THR A 14 9.82 -11.73 -0.05
N VAL A 15 10.02 -12.24 1.16
CA VAL A 15 10.64 -13.52 1.42
C VAL A 15 9.84 -14.22 2.50
N ILE A 16 9.62 -15.52 2.32
CA ILE A 16 9.06 -16.41 3.34
C ILE A 16 9.98 -17.62 3.43
N ASP A 17 10.56 -17.86 4.60
CA ASP A 17 11.46 -18.98 4.85
C ASP A 17 10.73 -20.25 5.28
N ASP A 18 11.47 -21.35 5.45
CA ASP A 18 10.90 -22.66 5.80
C ASP A 18 10.27 -22.71 7.19
N ASP A 19 10.78 -21.91 8.13
CA ASP A 19 10.26 -21.80 9.50
C ASP A 19 8.96 -20.96 9.57
N GLY A 20 8.57 -20.34 8.46
CA GLY A 20 7.36 -19.53 8.36
C GLY A 20 7.58 -18.06 8.69
N ASN A 21 8.81 -17.62 8.90
CA ASN A 21 9.12 -16.20 9.00
C ASN A 21 8.86 -15.54 7.64
N ALA A 22 8.26 -14.36 7.68
CA ALA A 22 7.97 -13.60 6.47
C ALA A 22 8.45 -12.16 6.61
N VAL A 23 9.02 -11.63 5.54
CA VAL A 23 9.39 -10.22 5.41
C VAL A 23 8.78 -9.65 4.14
N SER A 24 8.21 -8.46 4.26
CA SER A 24 7.65 -7.68 3.15
C SER A 24 8.30 -6.31 3.23
N VAL A 25 9.21 -6.02 2.28
CA VAL A 25 10.14 -4.89 2.40
C VAL A 25 10.08 -4.05 1.15
N SER A 26 9.78 -2.77 1.34
CA SER A 26 9.94 -1.74 0.32
C SER A 26 11.10 -0.84 0.71
N SER A 27 12.02 -0.61 -0.21
CA SER A 27 13.20 0.25 -0.01
C SER A 27 13.31 1.25 -1.15
N THR A 28 13.75 2.47 -0.83
CA THR A 28 13.77 3.59 -1.76
C THR A 28 14.90 4.56 -1.49
N ILE A 29 15.31 5.27 -2.54
CA ILE A 29 16.10 6.52 -2.47
C ILE A 29 15.26 7.72 -2.96
N GLU A 30 13.93 7.59 -2.95
CA GLU A 30 12.91 8.48 -3.52
C GLU A 30 12.85 8.45 -5.05
N ARG A 31 13.72 9.15 -5.77
CA ARG A 31 13.83 9.16 -7.24
C ARG A 31 14.98 8.31 -7.76
N LEU A 32 14.92 7.88 -9.02
CA LEU A 32 16.02 7.21 -9.71
C LEU A 32 17.24 8.13 -9.70
N TRP A 33 18.40 7.59 -9.34
CA TRP A 33 19.64 8.35 -9.07
C TRP A 33 19.52 9.41 -7.96
N SER A 34 18.32 9.66 -7.46
CA SER A 34 18.01 10.47 -6.31
C SER A 34 18.57 11.89 -6.40
N THR A 35 19.40 12.33 -5.45
CA THR A 35 20.10 13.62 -5.54
C THR A 35 21.14 13.67 -6.67
N GLY A 36 21.49 12.52 -7.26
CA GLY A 36 22.63 12.37 -8.16
C GLY A 36 23.99 12.36 -7.44
N LEU A 37 24.02 12.59 -6.12
CA LEU A 37 25.25 12.69 -5.35
C LEU A 37 25.66 11.32 -4.80
N MET A 38 26.90 10.94 -5.07
CA MET A 38 27.58 9.80 -4.47
C MET A 38 28.51 10.27 -3.37
N VAL A 39 28.56 9.56 -2.25
CA VAL A 39 29.48 9.88 -1.16
C VAL A 39 30.92 9.56 -1.60
N PRO A 40 31.83 10.55 -1.65
CA PRO A 40 33.19 10.35 -2.12
C PRO A 40 33.93 9.27 -1.31
N GLY A 41 34.48 8.27 -2.00
CA GLY A 41 35.23 7.17 -1.38
C GLY A 41 34.39 6.02 -0.82
N PHE A 42 33.05 6.13 -0.77
CA PHE A 42 32.19 5.08 -0.19
C PHE A 42 31.25 4.41 -1.20
N GLY A 43 30.99 5.03 -2.35
CA GLY A 43 30.29 4.37 -3.46
C GLY A 43 28.77 4.22 -3.32
N PHE A 44 28.14 4.85 -2.32
CA PHE A 44 26.67 4.87 -2.18
C PHE A 44 26.08 6.26 -2.46
N MET A 45 24.82 6.29 -2.91
CA MET A 45 24.11 7.51 -3.29
C MET A 45 23.31 8.09 -2.12
N LEU A 46 23.12 9.41 -2.13
CA LEU A 46 22.29 10.11 -1.14
C LEU A 46 20.85 10.25 -1.63
N ASN A 47 19.91 9.87 -0.77
CA ASN A 47 18.48 9.99 -1.04
C ASN A 47 18.03 11.47 -1.10
N ASN A 48 16.97 11.75 -1.87
CA ASN A 48 16.29 13.03 -1.97
C ASN A 48 14.93 12.97 -1.26
N GLN A 49 14.76 12.03 -0.32
CA GLN A 49 13.50 11.81 0.40
C GLN A 49 12.89 13.08 1.05
N PRO A 50 13.67 14.08 1.52
CA PRO A 50 13.10 15.32 2.01
C PRO A 50 12.23 16.09 1.00
N THR A 51 12.36 15.87 -0.31
CA THR A 51 11.46 16.46 -1.33
C THR A 51 10.04 15.90 -1.28
N SER A 52 9.77 14.90 -0.44
CA SER A 52 8.43 14.41 -0.17
C SER A 52 7.67 15.24 0.87
N PHE A 53 8.29 16.23 1.53
CA PHE A 53 7.57 17.25 2.31
C PHE A 53 6.80 18.20 1.40
N ASN A 54 5.91 19.02 1.98
CA ASN A 54 5.25 20.08 1.24
C ASN A 54 6.26 21.16 0.81
N ASP A 55 6.13 21.67 -0.43
CA ASP A 55 7.04 22.68 -1.00
C ASP A 55 6.98 24.03 -0.27
N ALA A 56 5.87 24.34 0.41
CA ALA A 56 5.74 25.48 1.30
C ALA A 56 4.84 25.13 2.52
N PRO A 57 5.01 25.83 3.66
CA PRO A 57 4.16 25.60 4.83
C PRO A 57 2.69 25.73 4.47
N ARG A 58 1.87 24.74 4.86
CA ARG A 58 0.44 24.64 4.53
C ARG A 58 0.12 24.57 3.03
N ALA A 59 1.10 24.27 2.16
CA ALA A 59 0.85 24.07 0.73
C ALA A 59 0.10 22.77 0.41
N SER A 60 -0.14 21.93 1.41
CA SER A 60 -0.96 20.72 1.26
C SER A 60 -2.36 21.07 0.76
N SER A 61 -2.76 20.47 -0.36
CA SER A 61 -4.14 20.48 -0.86
C SER A 61 -5.06 19.51 -0.11
N ALA A 62 -4.56 18.79 0.91
CA ALA A 62 -5.37 17.88 1.70
C ALA A 62 -6.38 18.69 2.55
N PRO A 63 -7.70 18.54 2.31
CA PRO A 63 -8.72 19.36 2.98
C PRO A 63 -8.76 19.21 4.50
N TYR A 64 -8.19 18.10 5.00
CA TYR A 64 -8.40 17.63 6.36
C TYR A 64 -7.19 17.82 7.30
N ASP A 65 -6.00 18.16 6.76
CA ASP A 65 -4.83 18.47 7.59
C ASP A 65 -3.77 19.29 6.82
N PRO A 66 -4.00 20.60 6.63
CA PRO A 66 -3.04 21.48 5.99
C PRO A 66 -1.78 21.63 6.86
N GLY A 67 -0.64 21.23 6.32
CA GLY A 67 0.66 21.33 7.00
C GLY A 67 1.11 20.06 7.74
N ALA A 68 0.29 19.00 7.76
CA ALA A 68 0.64 17.69 8.34
C ALA A 68 1.99 17.16 7.85
N ASN A 69 2.32 17.46 6.58
CA ASN A 69 3.53 17.04 5.89
C ASN A 69 4.48 18.23 5.61
N ASP A 70 4.42 19.30 6.43
CA ASP A 70 5.44 20.35 6.40
C ASP A 70 6.74 19.84 7.04
N VAL A 71 7.87 20.36 6.58
CA VAL A 71 9.21 20.04 7.09
C VAL A 71 9.37 20.48 8.55
N ALA A 72 10.00 19.64 9.37
CA ALA A 72 10.38 19.99 10.74
C ALA A 72 11.62 19.17 11.18
N PRO A 73 12.45 19.68 12.12
CA PRO A 73 13.59 18.95 12.64
C PRO A 73 13.19 17.59 13.23
N GLY A 74 13.92 16.54 12.86
CA GLY A 74 13.66 15.16 13.31
C GLY A 74 12.38 14.52 12.75
N LYS A 75 11.57 15.25 11.97
CA LYS A 75 10.36 14.72 11.34
C LYS A 75 10.72 13.89 10.10
N ARG A 76 9.98 12.81 9.88
CA ARG A 76 10.09 11.99 8.67
C ARG A 76 9.02 12.44 7.66
N PRO A 77 9.35 12.55 6.36
CA PRO A 77 8.37 12.90 5.34
C PRO A 77 7.37 11.77 5.12
N ARG A 78 6.18 12.12 4.64
CA ARG A 78 5.16 11.15 4.23
C ARG A 78 5.70 10.23 3.13
N ALA A 79 5.43 8.93 3.26
CA ALA A 79 5.70 7.93 2.22
C ALA A 79 4.40 7.26 1.75
N SER A 80 4.34 6.92 0.47
CA SER A 80 3.28 6.07 -0.11
C SER A 80 3.64 4.58 -0.07
N ILE A 81 4.75 4.24 0.59
CA ILE A 81 5.26 2.88 0.72
C ILE A 81 4.33 2.07 1.62
N SER A 82 3.79 0.97 1.07
CA SER A 82 2.82 0.12 1.75
C SER A 82 3.18 -1.37 1.59
N PRO A 83 4.21 -1.89 2.27
CA PRO A 83 4.42 -3.33 2.34
C PRO A 83 3.22 -3.99 3.05
N MET A 84 2.64 -5.01 2.43
CA MET A 84 1.43 -5.68 2.92
C MET A 84 1.70 -7.13 3.29
N MET A 85 0.97 -7.59 4.30
CA MET A 85 0.78 -8.99 4.65
C MET A 85 -0.70 -9.22 4.93
N LEU A 86 -1.25 -10.29 4.37
CA LEU A 86 -2.63 -10.72 4.59
C LEU A 86 -2.64 -11.95 5.47
N PHE A 87 -3.48 -11.91 6.51
CA PHE A 87 -3.66 -13.00 7.45
C PHE A 87 -5.11 -13.49 7.42
N LEU A 88 -5.30 -14.79 7.55
CA LEU A 88 -6.60 -15.43 7.76
C LEU A 88 -6.50 -16.28 9.02
N ASP A 89 -7.33 -15.99 10.02
CA ASP A 89 -7.35 -16.69 11.30
C ASP A 89 -5.97 -16.76 11.99
N GLY A 90 -5.16 -15.71 11.85
CA GLY A 90 -3.81 -15.63 12.41
C GLY A 90 -2.70 -16.22 11.53
N GLU A 91 -3.06 -16.93 10.45
CA GLU A 91 -2.11 -17.54 9.52
C GLU A 91 -1.81 -16.61 8.35
N LEU A 92 -0.53 -16.48 7.98
CA LEU A 92 -0.12 -15.71 6.82
C LEU A 92 -0.65 -16.38 5.54
N VAL A 93 -1.33 -15.60 4.69
CA VAL A 93 -1.87 -16.03 3.39
C VAL A 93 -1.11 -15.41 2.22
N ALA A 94 -0.66 -14.17 2.36
CA ALA A 94 0.15 -13.52 1.32
C ALA A 94 1.00 -12.39 1.91
N ALA A 95 2.19 -12.20 1.35
CA ALA A 95 3.05 -11.05 1.60
C ALA A 95 3.42 -10.41 0.26
N TYR A 96 3.16 -9.13 0.10
CA TYR A 96 3.37 -8.43 -1.17
C TYR A 96 3.48 -6.92 -1.00
N GLY A 97 3.95 -6.26 -2.04
CA GLY A 97 4.11 -4.82 -2.08
C GLY A 97 4.59 -4.40 -3.46
N SER A 98 4.70 -3.09 -3.66
CA SER A 98 5.00 -2.50 -4.96
C SER A 98 5.91 -1.29 -4.79
N PRO A 99 6.77 -0.99 -5.77
CA PRO A 99 7.27 0.35 -6.00
C PRO A 99 6.27 1.20 -6.81
N GLY A 100 6.65 2.45 -7.13
CA GLY A 100 5.89 3.30 -8.06
C GLY A 100 5.21 4.52 -7.43
N ARG A 101 5.76 5.08 -6.34
CA ARG A 101 5.28 6.31 -5.68
C ARG A 101 3.77 6.24 -5.37
N THR A 102 2.96 7.14 -5.93
CA THR A 102 1.50 7.15 -5.74
C THR A 102 0.82 5.92 -6.36
N GLY A 103 1.42 5.33 -7.39
CA GLY A 103 1.00 4.07 -7.99
C GLY A 103 1.02 2.88 -7.03
N ILE A 104 1.76 2.95 -5.91
CA ILE A 104 1.71 1.92 -4.84
C ILE A 104 0.29 1.84 -4.27
N ILE A 105 -0.31 2.98 -3.95
CA ILE A 105 -1.65 3.08 -3.37
C ILE A 105 -2.72 2.73 -4.40
N GLY A 106 -2.44 2.92 -5.70
CA GLY A 106 -3.31 2.40 -6.77
C GLY A 106 -3.22 0.88 -6.92
N ALA A 107 -2.02 0.32 -7.02
CA ALA A 107 -1.81 -1.08 -7.40
C ALA A 107 -2.22 -2.07 -6.30
N LEU A 108 -1.84 -1.83 -5.04
CA LEU A 108 -1.98 -2.83 -3.98
C LEU A 108 -3.43 -3.13 -3.59
N PRO A 109 -4.33 -2.13 -3.47
CA PRO A 109 -5.75 -2.42 -3.26
C PRO A 109 -6.34 -3.25 -4.41
N GLN A 110 -6.01 -2.94 -5.66
CA GLN A 110 -6.51 -3.70 -6.81
C GLN A 110 -6.03 -5.15 -6.80
N VAL A 111 -4.76 -5.42 -6.45
CA VAL A 111 -4.27 -6.80 -6.26
C VAL A 111 -5.02 -7.49 -5.12
N THR A 112 -5.28 -6.79 -4.03
CA THR A 112 -6.03 -7.30 -2.87
C THR A 112 -7.47 -7.68 -3.25
N LEU A 113 -8.19 -6.79 -3.93
CA LEU A 113 -9.54 -7.02 -4.44
C LEU A 113 -9.56 -8.21 -5.42
N ASN A 114 -8.56 -8.29 -6.30
CA ASN A 114 -8.45 -9.41 -7.23
C ASN A 114 -8.24 -10.76 -6.53
N LEU A 115 -7.42 -10.80 -5.48
CA LEU A 115 -7.17 -12.00 -4.68
C LEU A 115 -8.39 -12.42 -3.86
N ILE A 116 -9.05 -11.47 -3.19
CA ILE A 116 -10.09 -11.75 -2.20
C ILE A 116 -11.47 -11.81 -2.85
N ASP A 117 -11.88 -10.71 -3.49
CA ASP A 117 -13.25 -10.56 -3.99
C ASP A 117 -13.45 -11.26 -5.34
N HIS A 118 -12.50 -11.08 -6.26
CA HIS A 118 -12.55 -11.73 -7.58
C HIS A 118 -11.94 -13.14 -7.59
N ARG A 119 -11.36 -13.58 -6.46
CA ARG A 119 -10.81 -14.94 -6.26
C ARG A 119 -9.86 -15.38 -7.38
N ARG A 120 -9.07 -14.45 -7.91
CA ARG A 120 -8.08 -14.72 -8.95
C ARG A 120 -6.83 -15.35 -8.35
N SER A 121 -6.10 -16.09 -9.19
CA SER A 121 -4.76 -16.58 -8.82
C SER A 121 -3.80 -15.41 -8.60
N LEU A 122 -2.75 -15.60 -7.77
CA LEU A 122 -1.80 -14.53 -7.46
C LEU A 122 -1.21 -13.87 -8.73
N GLN A 123 -0.75 -14.67 -9.69
CA GLN A 123 -0.19 -14.13 -10.93
C GLN A 123 -1.25 -13.36 -11.75
N SER A 124 -2.49 -13.85 -11.82
CA SER A 124 -3.57 -13.16 -12.54
C SER A 124 -3.97 -11.84 -11.84
N SER A 125 -4.01 -11.82 -10.52
CA SER A 125 -4.27 -10.62 -9.72
C SER A 125 -3.21 -9.53 -9.94
N ILE A 126 -1.94 -9.94 -10.04
CA ILE A 126 -0.82 -9.03 -10.35
C ILE A 126 -0.87 -8.57 -11.81
N ALA A 127 -1.14 -9.48 -12.75
CA ALA A 127 -1.11 -9.18 -14.18
C ALA A 127 -2.29 -8.33 -14.66
N ALA A 128 -3.40 -8.29 -13.90
CA ALA A 128 -4.58 -7.51 -14.25
C ALA A 128 -4.23 -6.03 -14.53
N PRO A 129 -4.87 -5.40 -15.53
CA PRO A 129 -4.77 -3.97 -15.78
C PRO A 129 -5.17 -3.15 -14.55
N ARG A 130 -4.51 -2.01 -14.33
CA ARG A 130 -4.71 -1.14 -13.19
C ARG A 130 -5.16 0.26 -13.62
N ILE A 131 -5.89 0.89 -12.72
CA ILE A 131 -6.28 2.30 -12.78
C ILE A 131 -5.87 2.99 -11.46
N ALA A 132 -5.40 4.22 -11.51
CA ALA A 132 -4.99 4.95 -10.30
C ALA A 132 -5.37 6.43 -10.36
N LEU A 133 -5.85 6.95 -9.23
CA LEU A 133 -6.10 8.36 -9.02
C LEU A 133 -5.02 8.93 -8.11
N SER A 134 -4.40 10.02 -8.55
CA SER A 134 -3.37 10.72 -7.78
C SER A 134 -3.93 11.78 -6.83
N SER A 135 -5.20 12.19 -7.02
CA SER A 135 -5.89 13.16 -6.17
C SER A 135 -7.33 12.73 -5.90
N ALA A 136 -7.82 13.00 -4.69
CA ALA A 136 -9.22 12.84 -4.35
C ALA A 136 -10.08 14.06 -4.75
N SER A 137 -9.44 15.22 -5.01
CA SER A 137 -10.12 16.48 -5.36
C SER A 137 -10.28 16.68 -6.86
N SER A 138 -9.70 15.81 -7.69
CA SER A 138 -9.78 15.88 -9.14
C SER A 138 -9.87 14.47 -9.73
N LEU A 139 -10.82 14.28 -10.64
CA LEU A 139 -10.91 13.09 -11.49
C LEU A 139 -10.11 13.26 -12.79
N ALA A 140 -9.51 14.44 -13.00
CA ALA A 140 -8.56 14.65 -14.07
C ALA A 140 -7.26 13.87 -13.80
N ASP A 141 -6.52 13.57 -14.87
CA ASP A 141 -5.26 12.84 -14.82
C ASP A 141 -5.36 11.46 -14.15
N THR A 142 -6.50 10.79 -14.31
CA THR A 142 -6.67 9.41 -13.85
C THR A 142 -5.79 8.50 -14.72
N GLU A 143 -4.77 7.91 -14.11
CA GLU A 143 -3.84 7.02 -14.79
C GLU A 143 -4.52 5.69 -15.09
N ILE A 144 -4.46 5.23 -16.33
CA ILE A 144 -5.08 3.97 -16.75
C ILE A 144 -4.11 3.16 -17.62
N GLU A 145 -3.98 1.87 -17.32
CA GLU A 145 -3.24 0.93 -18.16
C GLU A 145 -4.11 0.38 -19.30
N ALA A 146 -3.46 -0.17 -20.33
CA ALA A 146 -4.17 -0.91 -21.37
C ALA A 146 -4.86 -2.17 -20.81
N GLY A 147 -6.05 -2.49 -21.35
CA GLY A 147 -6.80 -3.71 -21.04
C GLY A 147 -8.21 -3.48 -20.47
N PHE A 148 -8.61 -2.23 -20.26
CA PHE A 148 -10.01 -1.88 -20.00
C PHE A 148 -10.78 -1.77 -21.33
N GLY A 149 -11.99 -2.30 -21.38
CA GLY A 149 -12.84 -2.22 -22.57
C GLY A 149 -13.29 -0.79 -22.86
N GLY A 150 -13.41 -0.42 -24.14
CA GLY A 150 -13.78 0.94 -24.56
C GLY A 150 -15.13 1.41 -23.99
N SER A 151 -16.09 0.49 -23.80
CA SER A 151 -17.38 0.79 -23.19
C SER A 151 -17.26 1.19 -21.71
N VAL A 152 -16.34 0.57 -20.97
CA VAL A 152 -16.06 0.90 -19.56
C VAL A 152 -15.41 2.27 -19.47
N ARG A 153 -14.42 2.54 -20.32
CA ARG A 153 -13.76 3.85 -20.39
C ARG A 153 -14.77 4.96 -20.68
N ALA A 154 -15.58 4.81 -21.72
CA ALA A 154 -16.61 5.79 -22.08
C ALA A 154 -17.66 5.98 -20.98
N ALA A 155 -18.00 4.93 -20.22
CA ALA A 155 -18.91 5.05 -19.09
C ALA A 155 -18.32 5.87 -17.93
N LEU A 156 -17.04 5.68 -17.64
CA LEU A 156 -16.33 6.47 -16.62
C LEU A 156 -16.12 7.92 -17.08
N GLU A 157 -15.83 8.17 -18.35
CA GLU A 157 -15.74 9.52 -18.90
C GLU A 157 -17.05 10.30 -18.71
N ARG A 158 -18.21 9.65 -18.89
CA ARG A 158 -19.52 10.27 -18.58
C ARG A 158 -19.72 10.59 -17.09
N LEU A 159 -18.99 9.94 -16.20
CA LEU A 159 -18.98 10.26 -14.76
C LEU A 159 -17.97 11.35 -14.41
N GLY A 160 -17.26 11.91 -15.40
CA GLY A 160 -16.31 13.01 -15.22
C GLY A 160 -14.85 12.59 -15.07
N TYR A 161 -14.51 11.31 -15.26
CA TYR A 161 -13.11 10.88 -15.28
C TYR A 161 -12.42 11.33 -16.56
N ALA A 162 -11.21 11.89 -16.42
CA ALA A 162 -10.34 12.17 -17.55
C ALA A 162 -9.10 11.29 -17.44
N PHE A 163 -8.81 10.53 -18.51
CA PHE A 163 -7.78 9.49 -18.48
C PHE A 163 -6.46 9.94 -19.09
N VAL A 164 -5.37 9.53 -18.44
CA VAL A 164 -4.01 9.56 -18.98
C VAL A 164 -3.56 8.12 -19.15
N ASP A 165 -3.36 7.70 -20.40
CA ASP A 165 -2.86 6.37 -20.71
C ASP A 165 -1.40 6.25 -20.24
N VAL A 166 -1.15 5.28 -19.37
CA VAL A 166 0.18 4.97 -18.83
C VAL A 166 0.59 3.55 -19.15
N ARG A 167 1.89 3.31 -19.25
CA ARG A 167 2.40 1.96 -19.53
C ARG A 167 2.24 1.03 -18.33
N ASP A 168 2.67 1.50 -17.15
CA ASP A 168 2.78 0.69 -15.94
C ASP A 168 2.35 1.48 -14.70
N ILE A 169 1.53 0.88 -13.84
CA ILE A 169 1.15 1.36 -12.50
C ILE A 169 1.65 0.36 -11.47
N GLY A 170 2.78 0.68 -10.85
CA GLY A 170 3.45 -0.18 -9.88
C GLY A 170 4.07 -1.44 -10.49
N ALA A 171 4.75 -2.23 -9.66
CA ALA A 171 5.43 -3.47 -10.04
C ALA A 171 5.47 -4.45 -8.86
N VAL A 172 4.36 -5.15 -8.66
CA VAL A 172 4.12 -5.95 -7.45
C VAL A 172 5.05 -7.17 -7.38
N GLN A 173 5.71 -7.37 -6.24
CA GLN A 173 6.36 -8.64 -5.90
C GLN A 173 5.59 -9.28 -4.75
N ALA A 174 5.33 -10.58 -4.84
CA ALA A 174 4.45 -11.27 -3.92
C ALA A 174 4.87 -12.72 -3.66
N VAL A 175 4.55 -13.21 -2.48
CA VAL A 175 4.51 -14.65 -2.14
C VAL A 175 3.15 -14.94 -1.54
N VAL A 176 2.47 -15.98 -2.03
CA VAL A 176 1.25 -16.52 -1.44
C VAL A 176 1.55 -17.86 -0.78
N THR A 177 0.92 -18.08 0.37
CA THR A 177 0.93 -19.31 1.15
C THR A 177 -0.45 -19.95 1.06
N TYR A 178 -0.49 -21.21 0.63
CA TYR A 178 -1.72 -22.01 0.58
C TYR A 178 -1.66 -23.13 1.62
N PRO A 179 -2.72 -23.34 2.42
CA PRO A 179 -2.83 -24.54 3.23
C PRO A 179 -3.13 -25.71 2.30
N LEU A 180 -2.22 -26.69 2.18
CA LEU A 180 -2.64 -28.03 1.78
C LEU A 180 -3.25 -28.70 3.01
N SER A 181 -4.34 -29.43 2.82
CA SER A 181 -4.93 -30.28 3.85
C SER A 181 -3.83 -31.06 4.61
N GLY A 182 -3.72 -30.81 5.91
CA GLY A 182 -2.91 -31.60 6.84
C GLY A 182 -1.41 -31.32 6.85
N ILE A 183 -0.98 -30.09 7.19
CA ILE A 183 0.37 -29.76 7.72
C ILE A 183 1.41 -29.30 6.66
N ARG A 184 1.06 -29.11 5.37
CA ARG A 184 2.01 -28.52 4.39
C ARG A 184 1.52 -27.20 3.79
N TRP A 185 2.28 -26.15 4.00
CA TRP A 185 2.07 -24.86 3.32
C TRP A 185 2.81 -24.85 1.99
N ARG A 186 2.10 -24.64 0.87
CA ARG A 186 2.76 -24.38 -0.42
C ARG A 186 2.97 -22.89 -0.56
N ARG A 187 4.21 -22.49 -0.83
CA ARG A 187 4.58 -21.11 -1.14
C ARG A 187 4.74 -20.97 -2.64
N ARG A 188 4.13 -19.93 -3.22
CA ARG A 188 4.32 -19.59 -4.63
C ARG A 188 4.69 -18.12 -4.75
N PRO A 189 5.89 -17.80 -5.26
CA PRO A 189 6.24 -16.44 -5.58
C PRO A 189 5.58 -16.04 -6.90
N ALA A 190 5.28 -14.75 -7.04
CA ALA A 190 4.82 -14.14 -8.28
C ALA A 190 5.50 -12.78 -8.44
N ALA A 191 5.93 -12.51 -9.66
CA ALA A 191 6.54 -11.25 -10.03
C ALA A 191 5.72 -10.54 -11.10
N ASP A 192 5.63 -9.23 -10.95
CA ASP A 192 4.98 -8.38 -11.93
C ASP A 192 5.88 -8.19 -13.17
N ARG A 193 5.29 -8.42 -14.35
CA ARG A 193 5.95 -8.16 -15.65
C ARG A 193 6.42 -6.70 -15.77
N ARG A 194 5.73 -5.77 -15.10
CA ARG A 194 6.06 -4.33 -15.08
C ARG A 194 7.40 -4.05 -14.41
N GLY A 195 7.82 -4.90 -13.46
CA GLY A 195 9.08 -4.75 -12.73
C GLY A 195 10.31 -5.33 -13.45
N ARG A 196 10.12 -6.08 -14.55
CA ARG A 196 11.18 -6.77 -15.32
C ARG A 196 12.15 -7.61 -14.46
N ARG A 197 11.75 -8.02 -13.26
CA ARG A 197 12.53 -8.86 -12.34
C ARG A 197 11.80 -10.19 -12.13
N PRO A 198 12.50 -11.34 -12.17
CA PRO A 198 11.88 -12.65 -12.02
C PRO A 198 11.53 -12.96 -10.56
N ALA A 199 10.47 -13.73 -10.35
CA ALA A 199 10.19 -14.41 -9.09
C ALA A 199 10.97 -15.72 -9.04
N VAL A 200 11.63 -16.01 -7.91
CA VAL A 200 12.44 -17.23 -7.73
C VAL A 200 11.95 -17.99 -6.51
N SER A 201 11.81 -19.32 -6.65
CA SER A 201 11.63 -20.24 -5.51
C SER A 201 12.89 -21.10 -5.39
N ALA A 202 13.57 -21.05 -4.25
CA ALA A 202 14.59 -22.05 -3.92
C ALA A 202 13.90 -23.31 -3.37
N ARG A 203 14.24 -24.49 -3.89
CA ARG A 203 13.76 -25.78 -3.36
C ARG A 203 14.94 -26.53 -2.76
N ARG A 204 14.75 -27.17 -1.60
CA ARG A 204 15.52 -28.37 -1.26
C ARG A 204 15.23 -29.43 -2.31
N ARG A 205 16.27 -30.02 -2.94
CA ARG A 205 16.11 -31.08 -3.96
C ARG A 205 15.24 -32.23 -3.40
N GLY A 206 14.28 -32.73 -4.20
CA GLY A 206 13.62 -34.02 -3.95
C GLY A 206 12.09 -34.08 -3.92
N ILE A 207 11.34 -32.99 -4.16
CA ILE A 207 9.86 -33.02 -4.08
C ILE A 207 9.24 -32.56 -5.41
N GLY A 208 8.67 -33.51 -6.15
CA GLY A 208 7.94 -33.27 -7.40
C GLY A 208 6.66 -32.43 -7.22
N ASP A 209 6.26 -31.72 -8.27
CA ASP A 209 5.03 -30.93 -8.31
C ASP A 209 3.84 -31.77 -8.80
N PRO A 210 2.82 -32.04 -7.98
CA PRO A 210 1.49 -32.34 -8.51
C PRO A 210 0.82 -31.04 -9.01
N ALA A 211 -0.08 -31.20 -9.97
CA ALA A 211 -0.79 -30.11 -10.64
C ALA A 211 -1.58 -29.20 -9.67
N MET A 212 -1.87 -27.98 -10.15
CA MET A 212 -2.68 -26.97 -9.49
C MET A 212 -3.99 -27.54 -8.92
N PRO A 213 -4.33 -27.22 -7.67
CA PRO A 213 -5.73 -27.11 -7.35
C PRO A 213 -6.34 -25.81 -7.92
N GLY A 214 -7.55 -25.89 -8.46
CA GLY A 214 -8.28 -24.72 -8.98
C GLY A 214 -8.79 -23.78 -7.89
N ALA A 215 -9.52 -22.73 -8.28
CA ALA A 215 -10.14 -21.74 -7.38
C ALA A 215 -11.01 -22.32 -6.24
N ARG A 216 -11.38 -23.60 -6.35
CA ARG A 216 -12.09 -24.38 -5.33
C ARG A 216 -11.29 -24.63 -4.06
N ASP A 217 -9.96 -24.54 -4.07
CA ASP A 217 -9.16 -24.92 -2.89
C ASP A 217 -9.02 -23.80 -1.86
N LEU A 218 -9.03 -22.53 -2.31
CA LEU A 218 -9.25 -21.40 -1.41
C LEU A 218 -10.70 -21.45 -0.85
N GLU A 219 -11.64 -21.96 -1.65
CA GLU A 219 -13.04 -22.13 -1.28
C GLU A 219 -13.25 -23.25 -0.25
N VAL A 220 -12.52 -24.36 -0.31
CA VAL A 220 -12.55 -25.42 0.71
C VAL A 220 -12.15 -24.86 2.08
N HIS A 221 -11.14 -23.99 2.14
CA HIS A 221 -10.72 -23.36 3.40
C HIS A 221 -11.70 -22.28 3.88
N LEU A 222 -12.15 -21.40 2.98
CA LEU A 222 -13.15 -20.36 3.29
C LEU A 222 -14.54 -20.92 3.61
N ARG A 223 -14.86 -22.16 3.22
CA ARG A 223 -16.09 -22.87 3.59
C ARG A 223 -15.93 -23.71 4.87
N ALA A 224 -14.77 -24.34 5.08
CA ALA A 224 -14.53 -25.20 6.24
C ALA A 224 -14.50 -24.47 7.60
N ARG A 225 -14.32 -23.14 7.61
CA ARG A 225 -14.20 -22.35 8.87
C ARG A 225 -15.18 -21.17 9.00
N ARG A 226 -16.30 -21.18 8.27
CA ARG A 226 -17.31 -20.11 8.40
C ARG A 226 -17.95 -20.11 9.80
N ARG A 227 -17.58 -19.14 10.64
CA ARG A 227 -18.59 -18.39 11.38
C ARG A 227 -19.14 -17.31 10.44
N PRO A 228 -20.45 -17.26 10.16
CA PRO A 228 -21.00 -16.19 9.35
C PRO A 228 -20.74 -14.84 10.01
N TRP A 229 -20.29 -13.88 9.21
CA TRP A 229 -20.22 -12.47 9.60
C TRP A 229 -21.58 -12.05 10.18
N PRO A 230 -21.66 -11.41 11.36
CA PRO A 230 -22.94 -11.01 11.93
C PRO A 230 -23.58 -9.98 11.00
N ARG A 231 -24.60 -10.42 10.26
CA ARG A 231 -25.53 -9.52 9.59
C ARG A 231 -26.22 -8.72 10.69
N ARG A 232 -25.85 -7.46 10.87
CA ARG A 232 -26.69 -6.51 11.60
C ARG A 232 -28.06 -6.54 10.92
N ARG A 233 -29.05 -7.13 11.58
CA ARG A 233 -30.45 -6.97 11.19
C ARG A 233 -30.75 -5.48 11.29
N ALA A 234 -31.19 -4.88 10.19
CA ALA A 234 -31.84 -3.58 10.23
C ALA A 234 -33.14 -3.76 11.03
N GLY A 235 -33.06 -3.52 12.34
CA GLY A 235 -34.21 -3.40 13.22
C GLY A 235 -34.69 -1.96 13.20
N ALA A 236 -35.98 -1.79 12.93
CA ALA A 236 -36.68 -0.53 12.87
C ALA A 236 -36.50 0.33 14.13
N GLY A 237 -36.35 1.64 13.92
CA GLY A 237 -36.79 2.74 14.76
C GLY A 237 -36.59 2.65 16.28
N ALA A 238 -35.53 3.28 16.78
CA ALA A 238 -35.58 3.95 18.08
C ALA A 238 -34.75 5.25 18.01
N ALA A 239 -35.43 6.38 18.17
CA ALA A 239 -34.84 7.72 18.13
C ALA A 239 -33.74 7.90 19.20
N PRO A 240 -32.67 8.68 18.93
CA PRO A 240 -31.61 8.90 19.91
C PRO A 240 -32.11 9.80 21.03
N ARG A 241 -32.17 9.25 22.26
CA ARG A 241 -32.32 10.04 23.48
C ARG A 241 -31.07 10.92 23.65
N ARG A 242 -31.26 12.24 23.72
CA ARG A 242 -30.22 13.22 24.05
C ARG A 242 -29.72 12.98 25.47
N GLY A 243 -28.56 12.33 25.61
CA GLY A 243 -27.79 12.26 26.85
C GLY A 243 -26.80 13.42 26.90
N HIS A 244 -27.03 14.38 27.80
CA HIS A 244 -26.06 15.41 28.12
C HIS A 244 -24.83 14.78 28.79
N HIS A 245 -23.75 14.59 28.03
CA HIS A 245 -22.43 14.38 28.60
C HIS A 245 -21.76 15.75 28.79
N ARG A 246 -21.70 16.22 30.04
CA ARG A 246 -20.83 17.32 30.46
C ARG A 246 -19.37 16.91 30.21
N VAL A 247 -18.74 17.54 29.22
CA VAL A 247 -17.28 17.52 29.08
C VAL A 247 -16.71 18.29 30.27
N ARG A 248 -15.95 17.60 31.14
CA ARG A 248 -15.12 18.26 32.15
C ARG A 248 -13.94 18.91 31.44
N SER A 249 -13.85 20.22 31.53
CA SER A 249 -12.74 21.04 31.04
C SER A 249 -11.43 20.60 31.70
N ALA A 250 -10.38 20.37 30.91
CA ALA A 250 -9.01 20.26 31.42
C ALA A 250 -8.52 21.64 31.90
N PRO A 251 -7.71 21.73 32.96
CA PRO A 251 -7.21 23.02 33.44
C PRO A 251 -6.18 23.62 32.49
N ASP A 252 -6.32 24.93 32.29
CA ASP A 252 -5.51 25.81 31.44
C ASP A 252 -4.04 25.86 31.93
N LEU A 253 -3.10 25.59 31.04
CA LEU A 253 -1.65 25.57 31.29
C LEU A 253 -1.01 26.97 31.19
N ARG A 254 -1.77 28.03 31.48
CA ARG A 254 -1.33 29.43 31.42
C ARG A 254 -0.97 30.06 32.77
N ASP A 255 -0.66 29.26 33.79
CA ASP A 255 -0.34 29.78 35.14
C ASP A 255 0.99 29.31 35.74
N ARG A 256 1.99 29.00 34.91
CA ARG A 256 3.37 28.71 35.35
C ARG A 256 4.45 29.59 34.74
N ARG A 257 4.14 30.88 34.54
CA ARG A 257 5.15 31.92 34.26
C ARG A 257 4.87 33.19 35.05
N ARG A 258 4.90 33.11 36.39
CA ARG A 258 5.02 34.27 37.29
C ARG A 258 5.48 33.83 38.69
N ALA A 259 6.62 33.15 38.77
CA ALA A 259 7.34 32.94 40.03
C ALA A 259 8.81 32.59 39.75
N SER A 260 9.60 33.59 39.34
CA SER A 260 11.07 33.64 39.52
C SER A 260 11.64 34.92 38.92
N THR A 261 11.29 36.05 39.54
CA THR A 261 12.08 37.28 39.45
C THR A 261 12.17 37.88 40.85
N SER A 262 13.21 37.50 41.60
CA SER A 262 13.91 38.38 42.55
C SER A 262 15.10 37.65 43.18
N ARG A 263 16.19 38.41 43.40
CA ARG A 263 17.53 38.06 43.93
C ARG A 263 18.56 37.64 42.85
N SER A 264 19.68 38.31 42.65
CA SER A 264 20.26 39.55 43.21
C SER A 264 21.34 40.07 42.25
N ARG A 265 21.53 41.40 42.22
CA ARG A 265 22.72 42.07 41.70
C ARG A 265 23.90 41.81 42.64
N ALA A 266 25.05 41.43 42.08
CA ALA A 266 26.43 41.86 42.39
C ALA A 266 27.37 40.95 41.59
#